data_AF-A0A2U1N464-F1
#
_entry.id   AF-A0A2U1N464-F1
#
_cell.length_a   1.000
_cell.length_b   1.000
_cell.length_c   1.000
_cell.angle_alpha   90.00
_cell.angle_beta   90.00
_cell.angle_gamma   90.00
#
_symmetry.space_group_name_H-M   'P 1'
#
loop_
_entity.id
_entity.type
_entity.pdbx_description
1 polymer ?
#
loop_
_entity_poly.entity_id
_entity_poly.type
_entity_poly.pdbx_seq_one_letter_code
_entity_poly.pdbx_strand_id
1 'polypeptide(L)'
;MTTPNQTMNNLSIRSILEKEKLNGNNFLDWYRNLRIVLRAEQKFYHLEEALPEAPAANATAAVRNAYTRRCNEQQEVACLMLASMIPELQKNLENLAALDMLRELKVMFEQQAEQELFDTVKSFHACKQEEGQSVSSYVMKMKGYLDQMDRLGYPMPQILGVSLILTSLSKDYDQFLQNYNMHSMGKTIAELHNMLKLVEKGMPKKAPLVLAINQGRIQKKNKGKPLAPGKGQGKGKAKLAYAPKPKIPPPAKKEHPTKDTVCHHYGVVGHWRRNCAAYLEGLRKNKASGASTSGDLTGFFQKIDLCNRGSERRSDFLPFVIEDQIVGYVHNGFLDQLDKFKDVFTCIRDDKYGSQSGHVTLHSALKTPESRTEALGDVVKCLGEEVIPGIRNELYPVTSSYGGQVYFSLERAAAPYFGIKAYGIHMSGYVERDGQKYLWIAKRSETKPTYPGMLDHLVAGGLPHGMSCGENVVKECEEEAGIPCSISSRAIPVGAVSYMDIDGYRFKRDVLFCYDLKLPESFIPENQDGEVGSFKLLPVTLVAEVIRNTQFFKANCNLVIIDFLFRHGYIKPEDVGYLKLLQSLRSGDCS
;
A
#
# COMPACT_ATOMS: atom_id res chain seq x y z
N MET A 1 -1.03 39.08 34.11
CA MET A 1 -2.46 39.36 34.39
C MET A 1 -3.27 38.61 33.35
N THR A 2 -3.75 37.42 33.70
CA THR A 2 -4.70 36.65 32.88
C THR A 2 -6.07 37.31 32.96
N THR A 3 -6.75 37.47 31.82
CA THR A 3 -8.06 38.11 31.74
C THR A 3 -9.12 37.25 32.44
N PRO A 4 -10.07 37.83 33.19
CA PRO A 4 -11.08 37.08 33.97
C PRO A 4 -11.93 36.09 33.13
N ASN A 5 -12.08 36.37 31.83
CA ASN A 5 -12.82 35.54 30.89
C ASN A 5 -12.11 34.24 30.49
N GLN A 6 -10.77 34.16 30.56
CA GLN A 6 -10.04 32.91 30.28
C GLN A 6 -10.18 31.92 31.43
N THR A 7 -10.17 32.40 32.67
CA THR A 7 -10.27 31.56 33.87
C THR A 7 -11.67 30.95 34.04
N MET A 8 -12.75 31.69 33.74
CA MET A 8 -14.11 31.15 33.78
C MET A 8 -14.40 30.11 32.69
N ASN A 9 -13.87 30.31 31.47
CA ASN A 9 -14.01 29.31 30.39
C ASN A 9 -13.21 28.02 30.69
N ASN A 10 -12.02 28.12 31.29
CA ASN A 10 -11.22 26.94 31.66
C ASN A 10 -11.89 26.11 32.77
N LEU A 11 -12.50 26.73 33.77
CA LEU A 11 -13.27 26.04 34.81
C LEU A 11 -14.49 25.30 34.24
N SER A 12 -15.17 25.90 33.27
CA SER A 12 -16.32 25.27 32.58
C SER A 12 -15.90 24.05 31.76
N ILE A 13 -14.73 24.10 31.09
CA ILE A 13 -14.23 23.00 30.27
C ILE A 13 -13.70 21.84 31.13
N ARG A 14 -13.06 22.11 32.28
CA ARG A 14 -12.64 21.06 33.23
C ARG A 14 -13.78 20.23 33.78
N SER A 15 -14.99 20.80 33.89
CA SER A 15 -16.19 20.07 34.34
C SER A 15 -16.57 18.88 33.44
N ILE A 16 -16.06 18.84 32.20
CA ILE A 16 -16.26 17.70 31.29
C ILE A 16 -15.58 16.44 31.84
N LEU A 17 -14.38 16.58 32.41
CA LEU A 17 -13.61 15.48 32.99
C LEU A 17 -14.17 15.03 34.36
N GLU A 18 -14.93 15.88 35.04
CA GLU A 18 -15.61 15.53 36.28
C GLU A 18 -16.88 14.72 36.05
N LYS A 19 -17.58 14.95 34.93
CA LYS A 19 -18.81 14.23 34.55
C LYS A 19 -18.56 12.81 34.07
N GLU A 20 -17.45 12.58 33.38
CA GLU A 20 -17.07 11.27 32.84
C GLU A 20 -15.66 10.88 33.30
N LYS A 21 -15.58 10.35 34.53
CA LYS A 21 -14.31 9.83 35.07
C LYS A 21 -13.91 8.54 34.37
N LEU A 22 -12.61 8.34 34.16
CA LEU A 22 -12.05 7.10 33.64
C LEU A 22 -12.34 5.94 34.60
N ASN A 23 -13.13 4.97 34.16
CA ASN A 23 -13.59 3.83 34.96
C ASN A 23 -13.17 2.46 34.38
N GLY A 24 -12.29 2.48 33.37
CA GLY A 24 -11.76 1.29 32.70
C GLY A 24 -12.40 0.99 31.34
N ASN A 25 -13.69 1.29 31.15
CA ASN A 25 -14.38 0.97 29.88
C ASN A 25 -14.57 2.18 28.96
N ASN A 26 -14.19 3.37 29.41
CA ASN A 26 -14.43 4.64 28.72
C ASN A 26 -13.13 5.39 28.40
N PHE A 27 -12.01 4.68 28.26
CA PHE A 27 -10.69 5.28 28.05
C PHE A 27 -10.64 6.25 26.86
N LEU A 28 -11.30 5.92 25.76
CA LEU A 28 -11.27 6.73 24.53
C LEU A 28 -12.09 8.02 24.65
N ASP A 29 -13.27 7.94 25.26
CA ASP A 29 -14.10 9.11 25.53
C ASP A 29 -13.42 10.03 26.54
N TRP A 30 -12.86 9.45 27.61
CA TRP A 30 -12.06 10.17 28.59
C TRP A 30 -10.82 10.82 27.95
N TYR A 31 -10.07 10.10 27.12
CA TYR A 31 -8.87 10.62 26.46
C TYR A 31 -9.20 11.75 25.47
N ARG A 32 -10.32 11.64 24.75
CA ARG A 32 -10.83 12.73 23.91
C ARG A 32 -11.19 13.96 24.73
N ASN A 33 -11.91 13.79 25.84
CA ASN A 33 -12.25 14.88 26.75
C ASN A 33 -10.99 15.54 27.32
N LEU A 34 -9.99 14.74 27.69
CA LEU A 34 -8.69 15.20 28.17
C LEU A 34 -7.96 16.03 27.09
N ARG A 35 -7.94 15.57 25.85
CA ARG A 35 -7.36 16.31 24.71
C ARG A 35 -8.04 17.66 24.49
N ILE A 36 -9.36 17.73 24.62
CA ILE A 36 -10.12 18.99 24.47
C ILE A 36 -9.72 19.97 25.58
N VAL A 37 -9.67 19.51 26.83
CA VAL A 37 -9.30 20.34 27.99
C VAL A 37 -7.85 20.82 27.87
N LEU A 38 -6.90 19.93 27.54
CA LEU A 38 -5.49 20.28 27.44
C LEU A 38 -5.17 21.18 26.23
N ARG A 39 -5.91 21.05 25.12
CA ARG A 39 -5.79 21.98 23.99
C ARG A 39 -6.32 23.37 24.32
N ALA A 40 -7.41 23.46 25.09
CA ALA A 40 -7.93 24.73 25.58
C ALA A 40 -6.93 25.44 26.51
N GLU A 41 -6.19 24.68 27.33
CA GLU A 41 -5.16 25.20 28.23
C GLU A 41 -3.78 25.37 27.58
N GLN A 42 -3.61 25.04 26.30
CA GLN A 42 -2.33 24.98 25.59
C GLN A 42 -1.28 24.08 26.28
N LYS A 43 -1.70 23.05 27.01
CA LYS A 43 -0.83 22.11 27.76
C LYS A 43 -0.73 20.73 27.13
N PHE A 44 -1.26 20.55 25.92
CA PHE A 44 -1.30 19.24 25.25
C PHE A 44 0.09 18.65 24.97
N TYR A 45 1.11 19.50 24.73
CA TYR A 45 2.48 19.07 24.42
C TYR A 45 3.16 18.28 25.56
N HIS A 46 2.71 18.46 26.81
CA HIS A 46 3.19 17.69 27.98
C HIS A 46 2.81 16.19 27.94
N LEU A 47 1.90 15.79 27.03
CA LEU A 47 1.53 14.40 26.77
C LEU A 47 2.28 13.78 25.58
N GLU A 48 3.07 14.56 24.83
CA GLU A 48 3.78 14.09 23.63
C GLU A 48 5.30 14.18 23.81
N GLU A 49 5.78 15.17 24.55
CA GLU A 49 7.20 15.41 24.77
C GLU A 49 7.61 14.99 26.20
N ALA A 50 8.77 14.32 26.31
CA ALA A 50 9.40 14.09 27.60
C ALA A 50 9.89 15.41 28.24
N LEU A 51 10.05 15.40 29.56
CA LEU A 51 10.71 16.50 30.26
C LEU A 51 12.15 16.64 29.71
N PRO A 52 12.60 17.87 29.38
CA PRO A 52 13.98 18.10 28.95
C PRO A 52 14.97 17.75 30.07
N GLU A 53 16.23 17.51 29.73
CA GLU A 53 17.26 17.24 30.74
C GLU A 53 17.42 18.41 31.72
N ALA A 54 17.71 18.07 32.98
CA ALA A 54 17.88 19.08 34.03
C ALA A 54 19.02 20.04 33.66
N PRO A 55 18.78 21.36 33.69
CA PRO A 55 19.81 22.32 33.31
C PRO A 55 21.02 22.26 34.26
N ALA A 56 22.23 22.34 33.70
CA ALA A 56 23.47 22.33 34.45
C ALA A 56 23.52 23.46 35.50
N ALA A 57 24.28 23.28 36.59
CA ALA A 57 24.34 24.23 37.70
C ALA A 57 24.81 25.65 37.32
N ASN A 58 25.52 25.78 36.19
CA ASN A 58 25.98 27.04 35.60
C ASN A 58 24.97 27.68 34.62
N ALA A 59 23.79 27.07 34.41
CA ALA A 59 22.79 27.58 33.48
C ALA A 59 22.19 28.91 33.94
N THR A 60 21.87 29.77 32.97
CA THR A 60 21.29 31.09 33.21
C THR A 60 19.97 30.97 33.98
N ALA A 61 19.65 32.01 34.77
CA ALA A 61 18.41 32.06 35.54
C ALA A 61 17.15 31.90 34.66
N ALA A 62 17.21 32.36 33.41
CA ALA A 62 16.13 32.19 32.43
C ALA A 62 15.88 30.72 32.08
N VAL A 63 16.93 29.93 31.86
CA VAL A 63 16.83 28.50 31.53
C VAL A 63 16.33 27.70 32.75
N ARG A 64 16.83 27.99 33.95
CA ARG A 64 16.35 27.34 35.19
C ARG A 64 14.87 27.68 35.46
N ASN A 65 14.47 28.94 35.28
CA ASN A 65 13.07 29.35 35.47
C ASN A 65 12.13 28.71 34.43
N ALA A 66 12.57 28.57 33.17
CA ALA A 66 11.80 27.88 32.13
C ALA A 66 11.63 26.38 32.45
N TYR A 67 12.69 25.72 32.94
CA TYR A 67 12.64 24.32 33.37
C TYR A 67 11.69 24.11 34.55
N THR A 68 11.81 24.93 35.61
CA THR A 68 10.91 24.86 36.78
C THR A 68 9.45 25.09 36.39
N ARG A 69 9.20 26.04 35.48
CA ARG A 69 7.85 26.28 34.95
C ARG A 69 7.32 25.05 34.21
N ARG A 70 8.13 24.41 33.37
CA ARG A 70 7.75 23.18 32.65
C ARG A 70 7.46 22.02 33.61
N CYS A 71 8.25 21.86 34.66
CA CYS A 71 8.00 20.86 35.71
C CYS A 71 6.67 21.09 36.43
N ASN A 72 6.37 22.35 36.78
CA ASN A 72 5.10 22.70 37.45
C ASN A 72 3.89 22.46 36.53
N GLU A 73 3.98 22.83 35.25
CA GLU A 73 2.91 22.60 34.28
C GLU A 73 2.69 21.10 34.02
N GLN A 74 3.75 20.29 33.97
CA GLN A 74 3.67 18.82 33.88
C GLN A 74 2.95 18.23 35.11
N GLN A 75 3.28 18.72 36.32
CA GLN A 75 2.63 18.29 37.56
C GLN A 75 1.14 18.66 37.58
N GLU A 76 0.77 19.83 37.07
CA GLU A 76 -0.64 20.21 36.96
C GLU A 76 -1.43 19.27 36.04
N VAL A 77 -0.84 18.87 34.90
CA VAL A 77 -1.46 17.90 33.98
C VAL A 77 -1.58 16.53 34.64
N ALA A 78 -0.56 16.09 35.37
CA ALA A 78 -0.59 14.83 36.11
C ALA A 78 -1.71 14.82 37.15
N CYS A 79 -1.83 15.88 37.96
CA CYS A 79 -2.92 16.04 38.92
C CYS A 79 -4.30 16.07 38.26
N LEU A 80 -4.44 16.70 37.09
CA LEU A 80 -5.70 16.73 36.34
C LEU A 80 -6.10 15.33 35.83
N MET A 81 -5.13 14.56 35.33
CA MET A 81 -5.36 13.18 34.90
C MET A 81 -5.79 12.31 36.08
N LEU A 82 -5.07 12.38 37.20
CA LEU A 82 -5.42 11.65 38.42
C LEU A 82 -6.81 12.04 38.95
N ALA A 83 -7.14 13.33 39.00
CA ALA A 83 -8.45 13.80 39.47
C ALA A 83 -9.64 13.31 38.61
N SER A 84 -9.38 12.96 37.34
CA SER A 84 -10.38 12.54 36.36
C SER A 84 -10.50 11.02 36.17
N MET A 85 -9.93 10.22 37.05
CA MET A 85 -10.04 8.75 37.04
C MET A 85 -10.58 8.19 38.38
N ILE A 86 -11.01 6.93 38.39
CA ILE A 86 -11.50 6.23 39.59
C ILE A 86 -10.35 5.92 40.58
N PRO A 87 -10.62 5.82 41.90
CA PRO A 87 -9.60 5.64 42.93
C PRO A 87 -8.67 4.44 42.72
N GLU A 88 -9.17 3.36 42.12
CA GLU A 88 -8.41 2.14 41.83
C GLU A 88 -7.28 2.40 40.82
N LEU A 89 -7.55 3.23 39.80
CA LEU A 89 -6.56 3.64 38.81
C LEU A 89 -5.62 4.71 39.36
N GLN A 90 -6.14 5.64 40.19
CA GLN A 90 -5.32 6.67 40.85
C GLN A 90 -4.20 6.03 41.67
N LYS A 91 -4.51 5.01 42.48
CA LYS A 91 -3.56 4.35 43.36
C LYS A 91 -2.38 3.70 42.61
N ASN A 92 -2.63 3.20 41.40
CA ASN A 92 -1.60 2.55 40.59
C ASN A 92 -0.75 3.55 39.81
N LEU A 93 -1.23 4.78 39.61
CA LEU A 93 -0.63 5.79 38.73
C LEU A 93 -0.11 7.04 39.47
N GLU A 94 -0.31 7.14 40.79
CA GLU A 94 -0.02 8.34 41.60
C GLU A 94 1.43 8.84 41.53
N ASN A 95 2.38 7.93 41.27
CA ASN A 95 3.82 8.23 41.26
C ASN A 95 4.40 8.47 39.85
N LEU A 96 3.56 8.46 38.82
CA LEU A 96 3.99 8.59 37.43
C LEU A 96 3.79 10.01 36.89
N ALA A 97 4.67 10.45 35.99
CA ALA A 97 4.49 11.69 35.27
C ALA A 97 3.35 11.57 34.25
N ALA A 98 2.76 12.69 33.81
CA ALA A 98 1.62 12.71 32.89
C ALA A 98 1.82 11.89 31.60
N LEU A 99 3.03 11.95 31.02
CA LEU A 99 3.40 11.18 29.83
C LEU A 99 3.43 9.68 30.10
N ASP A 100 4.06 9.26 31.20
CA ASP A 100 4.20 7.85 31.56
C ASP A 100 2.86 7.26 32.01
N MET A 101 2.04 8.02 32.74
CA MET A 101 0.65 7.66 33.02
C MET A 101 -0.15 7.42 31.75
N LEU A 102 0.00 8.29 30.74
CA LEU A 102 -0.68 8.10 29.47
C LEU A 102 -0.19 6.85 28.73
N ARG A 103 1.12 6.55 28.78
CA ARG A 103 1.69 5.34 28.18
C ARG A 103 1.15 4.07 28.84
N GLU A 104 1.17 4.01 30.16
CA GLU A 104 0.62 2.87 30.93
C GLU A 104 -0.88 2.69 30.69
N LEU A 105 -1.64 3.78 30.70
CA LEU A 105 -3.07 3.74 30.37
C LEU A 105 -3.32 3.29 28.93
N LYS A 106 -2.49 3.72 27.97
CA LYS A 106 -2.57 3.20 26.60
C LYS A 106 -2.31 1.71 26.58
N VAL A 107 -1.22 1.21 27.16
CA VAL A 107 -0.91 -0.22 27.21
C VAL A 107 -2.04 -1.03 27.87
N MET A 108 -2.61 -0.53 28.97
CA MET A 108 -3.71 -1.21 29.68
C MET A 108 -5.01 -1.29 28.87
N PHE A 109 -5.35 -0.24 28.11
CA PHE A 109 -6.63 -0.14 27.41
C PHE A 109 -6.53 -0.34 25.88
N GLU A 110 -5.32 -0.52 25.34
CA GLU A 110 -5.06 -0.78 23.93
C GLU A 110 -5.64 -2.12 23.49
N GLN A 111 -5.52 -3.18 24.29
CA GLN A 111 -6.16 -4.47 23.96
C GLN A 111 -7.69 -4.36 23.86
N GLN A 112 -8.32 -3.57 24.74
CA GLN A 112 -9.77 -3.38 24.73
C GLN A 112 -10.21 -2.52 23.52
N ALA A 113 -9.46 -1.46 23.23
CA ALA A 113 -9.70 -0.60 22.06
C ALA A 113 -9.44 -1.33 20.73
N GLU A 114 -8.42 -2.18 20.66
CA GLU A 114 -8.14 -3.04 19.51
C GLU A 114 -9.23 -4.08 19.32
N GLN A 115 -9.74 -4.68 20.40
CA GLN A 115 -10.84 -5.63 20.33
C GLN A 115 -12.14 -4.96 19.88
N GLU A 116 -12.46 -3.77 20.41
CA GLU A 116 -13.63 -3.00 19.97
C GLU A 116 -13.48 -2.53 18.51
N LEU A 117 -12.28 -2.12 18.09
CA LEU A 117 -11.98 -1.78 16.70
C LEU A 117 -12.17 -3.00 15.80
N PHE A 118 -11.63 -4.15 16.19
CA PHE A 118 -11.76 -5.39 15.45
C PHE A 118 -13.23 -5.79 15.29
N ASP A 119 -14.03 -5.74 16.36
CA ASP A 119 -15.46 -6.06 16.31
C ASP A 119 -16.26 -5.06 15.49
N THR A 120 -15.90 -3.77 15.54
CA THR A 120 -16.51 -2.70 14.73
C THR A 120 -16.18 -2.90 13.26
N VAL A 121 -14.92 -3.19 12.91
CA VAL A 121 -14.47 -3.46 11.54
C VAL A 121 -15.12 -4.73 10.99
N LYS A 122 -15.17 -5.79 11.80
CA LYS A 122 -15.84 -7.05 11.46
C LYS A 122 -17.32 -6.84 11.18
N SER A 123 -18.01 -6.09 12.05
CA SER A 123 -19.42 -5.74 11.89
C SER A 123 -19.66 -4.86 10.67
N PHE A 124 -18.78 -3.89 10.41
CA PHE A 124 -18.82 -3.02 9.25
C PHE A 124 -18.67 -3.80 7.93
N HIS A 125 -17.69 -4.70 7.84
CA HIS A 125 -17.50 -5.52 6.63
C HIS A 125 -18.61 -6.56 6.42
N ALA A 126 -19.19 -7.09 7.49
CA ALA A 126 -20.33 -8.00 7.42
C ALA A 126 -21.64 -7.27 7.05
N CYS A 127 -21.73 -5.95 7.29
CA CYS A 127 -22.92 -5.15 7.06
C CYS A 127 -23.16 -4.90 5.56
N LYS A 128 -23.95 -5.77 4.94
CA LYS A 128 -24.47 -5.60 3.58
C LYS A 128 -25.93 -5.16 3.64
N GLN A 129 -26.35 -4.36 2.67
CA GLN A 129 -27.77 -4.01 2.55
C GLN A 129 -28.57 -5.26 2.17
N GLU A 130 -29.55 -5.61 3.00
CA GLU A 130 -30.46 -6.72 2.73
C GLU A 130 -31.47 -6.34 1.63
N GLU A 131 -31.92 -7.33 0.84
CA GLU A 131 -32.93 -7.10 -0.21
C GLU A 131 -34.25 -6.64 0.44
N GLY A 132 -34.68 -5.42 0.08
CA GLY A 132 -35.88 -4.78 0.66
C GLY A 132 -35.63 -3.95 1.93
N GLN A 133 -34.41 -3.90 2.46
CA GLN A 133 -34.06 -3.00 3.56
C GLN A 133 -34.02 -1.55 3.09
N SER A 134 -34.56 -0.63 3.89
CA SER A 134 -34.47 0.80 3.57
C SER A 134 -33.02 1.25 3.52
N VAL A 135 -32.65 1.92 2.42
CA VAL A 135 -31.33 2.53 2.22
C VAL A 135 -30.98 3.46 3.36
N SER A 136 -31.99 4.18 3.87
CA SER A 136 -31.74 5.16 4.92
C SER A 136 -31.32 4.51 6.23
N SER A 137 -31.93 3.38 6.57
CA SER A 137 -31.54 2.60 7.75
C SER A 137 -30.14 2.03 7.57
N TYR A 138 -29.85 1.50 6.40
CA TYR A 138 -28.54 0.93 6.06
C TYR A 138 -27.40 1.97 6.10
N VAL A 139 -27.56 3.11 5.43
CA VAL A 139 -26.54 4.17 5.38
C VAL A 139 -26.29 4.76 6.78
N MET A 140 -27.32 4.90 7.62
CA MET A 140 -27.13 5.36 9.00
C MET A 140 -26.38 4.33 9.86
N LYS A 141 -26.63 3.03 9.66
CA LYS A 141 -25.88 1.95 10.32
C LYS A 141 -24.41 1.96 9.92
N MET A 142 -24.13 2.08 8.63
CA MET A 142 -22.76 2.20 8.09
C MET A 142 -22.05 3.45 8.61
N LYS A 143 -22.75 4.60 8.64
CA LYS A 143 -22.22 5.83 9.22
C LYS A 143 -21.91 5.65 10.72
N GLY A 144 -22.76 4.95 11.46
CA GLY A 144 -22.55 4.66 12.88
C GLY A 144 -21.22 3.92 13.14
N TYR A 145 -20.90 2.92 12.32
CA TYR A 145 -19.60 2.23 12.40
C TYR A 145 -18.42 3.13 12.04
N LEU A 146 -18.55 3.97 11.01
CA LEU A 146 -17.50 4.92 10.65
C LEU A 146 -17.27 5.96 11.76
N ASP A 147 -18.35 6.45 12.38
CA ASP A 147 -18.27 7.35 13.53
C ASP A 147 -17.64 6.64 14.74
N GLN A 148 -17.89 5.33 14.94
CA GLN A 148 -17.27 4.54 16.00
C GLN A 148 -15.76 4.36 15.75
N MET A 149 -15.34 4.06 14.52
CA MET A 149 -13.91 4.00 14.17
C MET A 149 -13.21 5.35 14.37
N ASP A 150 -13.88 6.46 14.05
CA ASP A 150 -13.39 7.81 14.34
C ASP A 150 -13.24 8.06 15.85
N ARG A 151 -14.19 7.60 16.67
CA ARG A 151 -14.09 7.64 18.14
C ARG A 151 -12.94 6.80 18.69
N LEU A 152 -12.65 5.66 18.07
CA LEU A 152 -11.51 4.80 18.43
C LEU A 152 -10.16 5.39 17.99
N GLY A 153 -10.13 6.56 17.35
CA GLY A 153 -8.91 7.24 16.92
C GLY A 153 -8.42 6.85 15.52
N TYR A 154 -9.22 6.09 14.76
CA TYR A 154 -8.91 5.62 13.41
C TYR A 154 -9.89 6.22 12.39
N PRO A 155 -9.77 7.53 12.07
CA PRO A 155 -10.66 8.19 11.13
C PRO A 155 -10.51 7.58 9.74
N MET A 156 -11.61 7.08 9.18
CA MET A 156 -11.60 6.57 7.82
C MET A 156 -11.69 7.71 6.80
N PRO A 157 -10.80 7.77 5.79
CA PRO A 157 -10.91 8.74 4.71
C PRO A 157 -12.28 8.68 4.05
N GLN A 158 -12.91 9.84 3.86
CA GLN A 158 -14.29 9.94 3.38
C GLN A 158 -14.52 9.22 2.04
N ILE A 159 -13.53 9.26 1.15
CA ILE A 159 -13.56 8.59 -0.16
C ILE A 159 -13.67 7.06 0.01
N LEU A 160 -12.94 6.50 0.98
CA LEU A 160 -12.97 5.07 1.28
C LEU A 160 -14.28 4.66 1.93
N GLY A 161 -14.78 5.45 2.90
CA GLY A 161 -16.07 5.19 3.53
C GLY A 161 -17.24 5.18 2.54
N VAL A 162 -17.26 6.15 1.62
CA VAL A 162 -18.24 6.22 0.52
C VAL A 162 -18.13 5.02 -0.41
N SER A 163 -16.90 4.65 -0.80
CA SER A 163 -16.67 3.51 -1.68
C SER A 163 -17.14 2.19 -1.05
N LEU A 164 -16.86 2.01 0.25
CA LEU A 164 -17.23 0.80 0.98
C LEU A 164 -18.76 0.68 1.12
N ILE A 165 -19.45 1.77 1.44
CA ILE A 165 -20.93 1.83 1.44
C ILE A 165 -21.48 1.44 0.06
N LEU A 166 -20.95 2.03 -1.02
CA LEU A 166 -21.40 1.73 -2.39
C LEU A 166 -21.19 0.26 -2.77
N THR A 167 -20.06 -0.35 -2.39
CA THR A 167 -19.76 -1.76 -2.72
C THR A 167 -20.59 -2.79 -1.94
N SER A 168 -21.25 -2.37 -0.85
CA SER A 168 -22.06 -3.24 0.01
C SER A 168 -23.57 -2.98 -0.08
N LEU A 169 -23.99 -2.13 -1.04
CA LEU A 169 -25.39 -1.98 -1.45
C LEU A 169 -25.92 -3.25 -2.15
N SER A 170 -27.23 -3.40 -2.10
CA SER A 170 -27.94 -4.50 -2.78
C SER A 170 -27.92 -4.33 -4.31
N LYS A 171 -28.09 -5.44 -5.04
CA LYS A 171 -28.08 -5.46 -6.52
C LYS A 171 -29.15 -4.55 -7.16
N ASP A 172 -30.21 -4.22 -6.43
CA ASP A 172 -31.24 -3.28 -6.87
C ASP A 172 -30.66 -1.87 -7.18
N TYR A 173 -29.47 -1.55 -6.66
CA TYR A 173 -28.76 -0.27 -6.88
C TYR A 173 -27.66 -0.33 -7.95
N ASP A 174 -27.48 -1.44 -8.67
CA ASP A 174 -26.42 -1.61 -9.68
C ASP A 174 -26.46 -0.53 -10.78
N GLN A 175 -27.66 -0.14 -11.22
CA GLN A 175 -27.84 0.92 -12.21
C GLN A 175 -27.41 2.30 -11.68
N PHE A 176 -27.63 2.55 -10.39
CA PHE A 176 -27.16 3.76 -9.72
C PHE A 176 -25.63 3.73 -9.56
N LEU A 177 -25.05 2.59 -9.18
CA LEU A 177 -23.60 2.40 -9.05
C LEU A 177 -22.86 2.69 -10.36
N GLN A 178 -23.38 2.21 -11.48
CA GLN A 178 -22.82 2.49 -12.81
C GLN A 178 -22.85 3.99 -13.14
N ASN A 179 -23.95 4.68 -12.81
CA ASN A 179 -24.09 6.11 -13.07
C ASN A 179 -23.23 6.98 -12.14
N TYR A 180 -23.17 6.63 -10.86
CA TYR A 180 -22.38 7.35 -9.85
C TYR A 180 -20.88 7.30 -10.18
N ASN A 181 -20.37 6.12 -10.54
CA ASN A 181 -18.96 5.90 -10.90
C ASN A 181 -18.52 6.64 -12.19
N MET A 182 -19.46 7.06 -13.03
CA MET A 182 -19.17 7.75 -14.29
C MET A 182 -19.26 9.28 -14.18
N HIS A 183 -20.07 9.81 -13.27
CA HIS A 183 -20.45 11.24 -13.29
C HIS A 183 -20.50 11.93 -11.92
N SER A 184 -20.26 11.25 -10.80
CA SER A 184 -20.51 11.83 -9.46
C SER A 184 -19.52 11.39 -8.38
N MET A 185 -18.28 11.06 -8.75
CA MET A 185 -17.22 10.71 -7.78
C MET A 185 -16.84 11.91 -6.90
N GLY A 186 -16.51 11.65 -5.62
CA GLY A 186 -16.06 12.67 -4.66
C GLY A 186 -17.17 13.30 -3.81
N LYS A 187 -18.35 12.67 -3.70
CA LYS A 187 -19.43 13.15 -2.84
C LYS A 187 -19.26 12.71 -1.40
N THR A 188 -19.80 13.50 -0.48
CA THR A 188 -19.86 13.18 0.94
C THR A 188 -20.88 12.07 1.23
N ILE A 189 -20.78 11.40 2.39
CA ILE A 189 -21.76 10.39 2.82
C ILE A 189 -23.18 10.97 2.88
N ALA A 190 -23.33 12.23 3.28
CA ALA A 190 -24.62 12.92 3.34
C ALA A 190 -25.23 13.19 1.95
N GLU A 191 -24.40 13.61 0.99
CA GLU A 191 -24.84 13.78 -0.41
C GLU A 191 -25.20 12.42 -1.04
N LEU A 192 -24.39 11.39 -0.80
CA LEU A 192 -24.66 10.03 -1.24
C LEU A 192 -26.00 9.51 -0.67
N HIS A 193 -26.25 9.74 0.62
CA HIS A 193 -27.50 9.36 1.28
C HIS A 193 -28.72 9.96 0.59
N ASN A 194 -28.65 11.25 0.24
CA ASN A 194 -29.73 11.95 -0.45
C ASN A 194 -29.94 11.42 -1.88
N MET A 195 -28.85 11.12 -2.60
CA MET A 195 -28.92 10.54 -3.94
C MET A 195 -29.56 9.14 -3.90
N LEU A 196 -29.13 8.27 -2.98
CA LEU A 196 -29.69 6.92 -2.85
C LEU A 196 -31.17 6.94 -2.44
N LYS A 197 -31.58 7.86 -1.56
CA LYS A 197 -33.00 8.08 -1.21
C LYS A 197 -33.86 8.44 -2.42
N LEU A 198 -33.33 9.23 -3.37
CA LEU A 198 -34.06 9.61 -4.57
C LEU A 198 -34.29 8.40 -5.47
N VAL A 199 -33.31 7.52 -5.58
CA VAL A 199 -33.41 6.26 -6.35
C VAL A 199 -34.41 5.30 -5.68
N GLU A 200 -34.34 5.13 -4.36
CA GLU A 200 -35.27 4.29 -3.58
C GLU A 200 -36.74 4.70 -3.81
N LYS A 201 -37.03 6.01 -3.90
CA LYS A 201 -38.37 6.55 -4.21
C LYS A 201 -38.84 6.27 -5.65
N GLY A 202 -37.91 6.05 -6.57
CA GLY A 202 -38.19 5.75 -7.98
C GLY A 202 -38.31 4.25 -8.28
N MET A 203 -38.01 3.37 -7.32
CA MET A 203 -38.09 1.92 -7.50
C MET A 203 -39.53 1.39 -7.35
N PRO A 204 -39.95 0.41 -8.16
CA PRO A 204 -41.25 -0.24 -7.99
C PRO A 204 -41.28 -1.04 -6.68
N LYS A 205 -42.24 -0.76 -5.80
CA LYS A 205 -42.42 -1.53 -4.55
C LYS A 205 -42.77 -2.98 -4.89
N LYS A 206 -41.87 -3.94 -4.61
CA LYS A 206 -42.17 -5.37 -4.71
C LYS A 206 -43.15 -5.75 -3.58
N ALA A 207 -44.28 -6.36 -3.94
CA ALA A 207 -45.27 -6.85 -2.97
C ALA A 207 -44.70 -8.06 -2.18
N PRO A 208 -45.11 -8.29 -0.93
CA PRO A 208 -44.59 -9.40 -0.13
C PRO A 208 -45.07 -10.74 -0.71
N LEU A 209 -44.16 -11.69 -0.85
CA LEU A 209 -44.43 -13.04 -1.32
C LEU A 209 -45.24 -13.82 -0.25
N VAL A 210 -46.53 -14.05 -0.49
CA VAL A 210 -47.35 -14.98 0.32
C VAL A 210 -47.25 -16.38 -0.29
N LEU A 211 -46.85 -17.34 0.53
CA LEU A 211 -46.70 -18.77 0.22
C LEU A 211 -47.99 -19.39 -0.33
N ALA A 212 -47.86 -20.17 -1.40
CA ALA A 212 -48.96 -20.85 -2.09
C ALA A 212 -49.45 -22.10 -1.35
N ILE A 213 -50.76 -22.36 -1.39
CA ILE A 213 -51.35 -23.69 -1.16
C ILE A 213 -52.42 -23.98 -2.22
N ASN A 214 -52.11 -24.98 -3.07
CA ASN A 214 -52.95 -26.01 -3.68
C ASN A 214 -54.33 -25.65 -4.27
N GLN A 215 -54.53 -25.84 -5.58
CA GLN A 215 -55.00 -27.10 -6.20
C GLN A 215 -55.47 -26.91 -7.66
N GLY A 216 -54.92 -27.75 -8.55
CA GLY A 216 -55.60 -28.48 -9.62
C GLY A 216 -56.70 -27.86 -10.51
N ARG A 217 -56.38 -27.88 -11.82
CA ARG A 217 -57.24 -28.20 -12.98
C ARG A 217 -58.09 -27.10 -13.66
N ILE A 218 -57.56 -26.64 -14.79
CA ILE A 218 -58.12 -26.71 -16.17
C ILE A 218 -59.64 -26.47 -16.33
N GLN A 219 -60.04 -25.42 -17.06
CA GLN A 219 -60.69 -25.54 -18.40
C GLN A 219 -61.01 -24.20 -19.08
N LYS A 220 -60.62 -24.16 -20.37
CA LYS A 220 -61.28 -23.57 -21.56
C LYS A 220 -61.26 -22.05 -21.85
N LYS A 221 -60.53 -21.78 -22.96
CA LYS A 221 -60.79 -20.88 -24.11
C LYS A 221 -62.26 -20.39 -24.20
N ASN A 222 -62.57 -19.16 -24.61
CA ASN A 222 -62.31 -18.64 -25.95
C ASN A 222 -62.69 -17.13 -26.07
N LYS A 223 -61.89 -16.42 -26.87
CA LYS A 223 -62.20 -15.32 -27.82
C LYS A 223 -63.13 -14.16 -27.43
N GLY A 224 -62.58 -12.94 -27.52
CA GLY A 224 -63.30 -11.71 -27.79
C GLY A 224 -62.45 -10.44 -27.59
N LYS A 225 -62.01 -9.82 -28.68
CA LYS A 225 -61.50 -8.42 -28.77
C LYS A 225 -62.53 -7.66 -29.63
N PRO A 226 -62.50 -6.31 -29.75
CA PRO A 226 -62.02 -5.25 -28.86
C PRO A 226 -62.92 -3.96 -28.87
N LEU A 227 -62.40 -2.85 -28.31
CA LEU A 227 -62.64 -1.42 -28.63
C LEU A 227 -63.57 -0.57 -27.72
N ALA A 228 -62.91 0.24 -26.85
CA ALA A 228 -62.97 1.72 -26.68
C ALA A 228 -64.32 2.47 -26.52
N PRO A 229 -64.32 3.78 -26.16
CA PRO A 229 -63.58 4.55 -25.14
C PRO A 229 -64.52 5.42 -24.26
N GLY A 230 -64.06 5.99 -23.13
CA GLY A 230 -64.92 6.92 -22.37
C GLY A 230 -64.24 7.70 -21.25
N LYS A 231 -64.28 9.03 -21.37
CA LYS A 231 -63.80 10.06 -20.43
C LYS A 231 -64.73 10.26 -19.22
N GLY A 232 -64.21 10.87 -18.15
CA GLY A 232 -64.98 11.67 -17.17
C GLY A 232 -64.67 11.30 -15.71
N GLN A 233 -63.62 11.83 -15.06
CA GLN A 233 -63.54 13.12 -14.35
C GLN A 233 -64.59 13.40 -13.25
N GLY A 234 -64.08 13.54 -12.01
CA GLY A 234 -64.57 14.49 -11.00
C GLY A 234 -64.63 13.90 -9.59
N LYS A 235 -64.22 14.56 -8.49
CA LYS A 235 -63.59 15.87 -8.28
C LYS A 235 -63.33 16.06 -6.77
N GLY A 236 -62.12 16.49 -6.41
CA GLY A 236 -61.88 17.57 -5.44
C GLY A 236 -61.59 17.17 -3.98
N LYS A 237 -60.84 17.92 -3.17
CA LYS A 237 -60.19 19.26 -3.18
C LYS A 237 -58.99 19.15 -2.17
N ALA A 238 -58.02 20.04 -1.97
CA ALA A 238 -57.93 21.49 -2.14
C ALA A 238 -56.45 21.98 -2.03
N LYS A 239 -56.13 23.06 -2.80
CA LYS A 239 -55.42 24.33 -2.47
C LYS A 239 -54.07 24.31 -1.71
N LEU A 240 -53.07 25.20 -1.90
CA LEU A 240 -52.77 26.41 -2.72
C LEU A 240 -51.29 26.79 -2.44
N ALA A 241 -50.53 27.36 -3.40
CA ALA A 241 -49.68 28.57 -3.27
C ALA A 241 -48.47 28.67 -4.27
N TYR A 242 -48.55 29.71 -5.11
CA TYR A 242 -47.55 30.70 -5.59
C TYR A 242 -46.22 30.37 -6.33
N ALA A 243 -46.29 30.61 -7.66
CA ALA A 243 -45.49 31.47 -8.58
C ALA A 243 -44.00 31.22 -8.96
N PRO A 244 -43.59 31.58 -10.22
CA PRO A 244 -42.49 30.94 -10.96
C PRO A 244 -41.33 31.89 -11.41
N LYS A 245 -40.13 31.35 -11.68
CA LYS A 245 -39.01 31.97 -12.44
C LYS A 245 -38.08 30.87 -13.04
N PRO A 246 -37.12 31.16 -13.95
CA PRO A 246 -37.25 31.31 -15.41
C PRO A 246 -36.43 30.23 -16.20
N LYS A 247 -36.68 30.11 -17.52
CA LYS A 247 -35.92 29.25 -18.44
C LYS A 247 -34.57 29.87 -18.84
N ILE A 248 -33.49 29.08 -18.83
CA ILE A 248 -32.16 29.39 -19.41
C ILE A 248 -31.75 28.19 -20.32
N PRO A 249 -31.05 28.42 -21.46
CA PRO A 249 -30.96 27.50 -22.60
C PRO A 249 -29.97 26.32 -22.39
N PRO A 250 -29.99 25.29 -23.26
CA PRO A 250 -29.07 24.15 -23.13
C PRO A 250 -27.62 24.53 -23.45
N PRO A 251 -26.61 24.02 -22.70
CA PRO A 251 -25.21 24.17 -23.05
C PRO A 251 -24.77 23.25 -24.20
N ALA A 252 -23.70 23.70 -24.87
CA ALA A 252 -23.22 23.27 -26.17
C ALA A 252 -22.68 21.82 -26.27
N LYS A 253 -22.53 21.36 -27.53
CA LYS A 253 -22.01 20.05 -27.94
C LYS A 253 -20.66 19.73 -27.29
N LYS A 254 -20.53 18.48 -26.82
CA LYS A 254 -19.29 17.87 -26.34
C LYS A 254 -18.23 17.88 -27.45
N GLU A 255 -17.04 18.41 -27.17
CA GLU A 255 -15.83 18.05 -27.90
C GLU A 255 -15.44 16.61 -27.50
N HIS A 256 -15.13 15.79 -28.51
CA HIS A 256 -14.60 14.45 -28.31
C HIS A 256 -13.12 14.54 -27.88
N PRO A 257 -12.67 13.77 -26.88
CA PRO A 257 -11.25 13.45 -26.75
C PRO A 257 -10.80 12.60 -27.94
N THR A 258 -9.64 12.95 -28.48
CA THR A 258 -9.05 12.41 -29.70
C THR A 258 -8.76 10.92 -29.63
N LYS A 259 -8.77 10.28 -30.82
CA LYS A 259 -8.17 8.95 -31.05
C LYS A 259 -6.75 8.95 -30.43
N ASP A 260 -6.35 7.84 -29.81
CA ASP A 260 -4.98 7.54 -29.33
C ASP A 260 -4.77 7.40 -27.80
N THR A 261 -5.75 6.86 -27.05
CA THR A 261 -5.50 6.34 -25.69
C THR A 261 -5.33 4.81 -25.67
N VAL A 262 -4.19 4.35 -25.17
CA VAL A 262 -3.73 2.94 -25.21
C VAL A 262 -4.02 2.19 -23.90
N CYS A 263 -4.51 0.95 -24.00
CA CYS A 263 -4.76 0.08 -22.85
C CYS A 263 -3.43 -0.43 -22.25
N HIS A 264 -3.12 0.01 -21.02
CA HIS A 264 -1.89 -0.31 -20.27
C HIS A 264 -1.63 -1.80 -19.96
N HIS A 265 -2.56 -2.71 -20.30
CA HIS A 265 -2.40 -4.15 -20.04
C HIS A 265 -1.98 -4.95 -21.30
N TYR A 266 -2.29 -4.45 -22.50
CA TYR A 266 -2.05 -5.17 -23.76
C TYR A 266 -1.58 -4.27 -24.92
N GLY A 267 -1.43 -2.96 -24.72
CA GLY A 267 -0.90 -2.06 -25.75
C GLY A 267 -1.85 -1.73 -26.92
N VAL A 268 -3.13 -2.12 -26.86
CA VAL A 268 -4.09 -1.85 -27.95
C VAL A 268 -4.88 -0.54 -27.70
N VAL A 269 -5.05 0.27 -28.74
CA VAL A 269 -5.74 1.57 -28.71
C VAL A 269 -7.26 1.40 -28.60
N GLY A 270 -7.91 2.21 -27.74
CA GLY A 270 -9.37 2.42 -27.81
C GLY A 270 -10.21 2.03 -26.59
N HIS A 271 -9.62 1.57 -25.47
CA HIS A 271 -10.38 1.32 -24.24
C HIS A 271 -9.52 1.37 -22.96
N TRP A 272 -10.15 1.72 -21.84
CA TRP A 272 -9.51 1.73 -20.51
C TRP A 272 -9.28 0.30 -19.98
N ARG A 273 -8.28 0.09 -19.11
CA ARG A 273 -7.97 -1.21 -18.45
C ARG A 273 -9.20 -1.88 -17.81
N ARG A 274 -10.09 -1.08 -17.22
CA ARG A 274 -11.36 -1.54 -16.61
C ARG A 274 -12.41 -2.09 -17.60
N ASN A 275 -12.23 -1.79 -18.89
CA ASN A 275 -13.10 -2.22 -19.98
C ASN A 275 -12.45 -3.33 -20.83
N CYS A 276 -11.30 -3.87 -20.42
CA CYS A 276 -10.64 -4.98 -21.11
C CYS A 276 -11.41 -6.28 -20.85
N ALA A 277 -11.98 -6.86 -21.92
CA ALA A 277 -12.79 -8.07 -21.84
C ALA A 277 -12.02 -9.26 -21.22
N ALA A 278 -10.75 -9.45 -21.59
CA ALA A 278 -9.89 -10.51 -21.05
C ALA A 278 -9.60 -10.35 -19.55
N TYR A 279 -9.42 -9.12 -19.08
CA TYR A 279 -9.22 -8.81 -17.65
C TYR A 279 -10.49 -9.08 -16.83
N LEU A 280 -11.65 -8.71 -17.37
CA LEU A 280 -12.95 -8.98 -16.74
C LEU A 280 -13.30 -10.47 -16.74
N GLU A 281 -12.87 -11.22 -17.75
CA GLU A 281 -13.05 -12.66 -17.83
C GLU A 281 -12.15 -13.41 -16.82
N GLY A 282 -10.91 -12.94 -16.60
CA GLY A 282 -10.05 -13.43 -15.52
C GLY A 282 -10.64 -13.22 -14.12
N LEU A 283 -11.25 -12.06 -13.87
CA LEU A 283 -11.97 -11.79 -12.62
C LEU A 283 -13.21 -12.66 -12.42
N ARG A 284 -13.90 -13.04 -13.51
CA ARG A 284 -15.07 -13.93 -13.45
C ARG A 284 -14.66 -15.38 -13.18
N LYS A 285 -13.54 -15.85 -13.75
CA LYS A 285 -12.97 -17.18 -13.43
C LYS A 285 -12.55 -17.28 -11.96
N ASN A 286 -11.95 -16.22 -11.40
CA ASN A 286 -11.55 -16.17 -9.98
C ASN A 286 -12.74 -16.09 -8.99
N LYS A 287 -13.93 -15.66 -9.43
CA LYS A 287 -15.15 -15.64 -8.60
C LYS A 287 -15.93 -16.97 -8.59
N ALA A 288 -15.68 -17.85 -9.57
CA ALA A 288 -16.37 -19.13 -9.68
C ALA A 288 -15.72 -20.26 -8.86
N SER A 289 -14.45 -20.10 -8.45
CA SER A 289 -13.66 -21.08 -7.69
C SER A 289 -13.65 -20.84 -6.17
N GLY A 290 -14.81 -20.51 -5.59
CA GLY A 290 -15.01 -20.24 -4.16
C GLY A 290 -14.81 -21.44 -3.20
N ALA A 291 -13.86 -22.32 -3.49
CA ALA A 291 -13.30 -23.30 -2.57
C ALA A 291 -11.78 -23.10 -2.59
N SER A 292 -11.21 -22.63 -1.46
CA SER A 292 -9.76 -22.63 -1.24
C SER A 292 -9.30 -24.09 -1.29
N THR A 293 -8.82 -24.50 -2.46
CA THR A 293 -8.13 -25.77 -2.62
C THR A 293 -6.66 -25.48 -2.34
N SER A 294 -6.12 -26.25 -1.40
CA SER A 294 -4.75 -26.23 -0.89
C SER A 294 -3.67 -26.56 -1.94
N GLY A 295 -3.88 -26.29 -3.23
CA GLY A 295 -2.96 -26.63 -4.32
C GLY A 295 -2.99 -25.68 -5.52
N ASP A 296 -3.68 -24.53 -5.43
CA ASP A 296 -3.68 -23.54 -6.51
C ASP A 296 -2.48 -22.57 -6.39
N LEU A 297 -1.45 -22.80 -7.21
CA LEU A 297 -0.26 -21.95 -7.32
C LEU A 297 -0.45 -20.75 -8.27
N THR A 298 -1.65 -20.55 -8.85
CA THR A 298 -1.91 -19.51 -9.86
C THR A 298 -1.56 -18.11 -9.35
N GLY A 299 -1.86 -17.80 -8.08
CA GLY A 299 -1.52 -16.51 -7.48
C GLY A 299 -0.02 -16.24 -7.43
N PHE A 300 0.80 -17.29 -7.26
CA PHE A 300 2.27 -17.17 -7.26
C PHE A 300 2.82 -16.98 -8.67
N PHE A 301 2.32 -17.73 -9.66
CA PHE A 301 2.69 -17.52 -11.07
C PHE A 301 2.44 -16.08 -11.52
N GLN A 302 1.32 -15.49 -11.14
CA GLN A 302 1.04 -14.08 -11.46
C GLN A 302 2.10 -13.11 -10.91
N LYS A 303 2.76 -13.41 -9.79
CA LYS A 303 3.83 -12.56 -9.24
C LYS A 303 5.13 -12.69 -10.01
N ILE A 304 5.44 -13.93 -10.39
CA ILE A 304 6.58 -14.21 -11.25
C ILE A 304 6.42 -13.51 -12.59
N ASP A 305 5.24 -13.62 -13.22
CA ASP A 305 4.96 -13.00 -14.51
C ASP A 305 5.08 -11.47 -14.45
N LEU A 306 4.68 -10.85 -13.33
CA LEU A 306 4.84 -9.41 -13.11
C LEU A 306 6.29 -8.95 -13.06
N CYS A 307 7.22 -9.84 -12.73
CA CYS A 307 8.66 -9.58 -12.74
C CYS A 307 9.35 -10.04 -14.04
N ASN A 308 8.62 -10.69 -14.94
CA ASN A 308 9.18 -11.32 -16.15
C ASN A 308 8.51 -10.84 -17.45
N ARG A 309 8.21 -9.54 -17.55
CA ARG A 309 7.43 -8.98 -18.67
C ARG A 309 8.31 -8.64 -19.87
N GLY A 310 7.70 -8.62 -21.05
CA GLY A 310 8.32 -8.09 -22.26
C GLY A 310 9.41 -8.97 -22.85
N SER A 311 9.49 -10.25 -22.45
CA SER A 311 10.48 -11.21 -22.95
C SER A 311 10.50 -11.34 -24.48
N GLU A 312 9.35 -11.16 -25.12
CA GLU A 312 9.15 -11.16 -26.56
C GLU A 312 9.82 -9.96 -27.26
N ARG A 313 10.09 -8.88 -26.52
CA ARG A 313 10.75 -7.66 -27.00
C ARG A 313 12.26 -7.70 -26.87
N ARG A 314 12.84 -8.83 -26.47
CA ARG A 314 14.29 -8.99 -26.33
C ARG A 314 15.04 -8.73 -27.65
N SER A 315 14.41 -8.98 -28.79
CA SER A 315 14.96 -8.67 -30.13
C SER A 315 15.12 -7.17 -30.39
N ASP A 316 14.46 -6.30 -29.62
CA ASP A 316 14.57 -4.84 -29.75
C ASP A 316 15.87 -4.30 -29.12
N PHE A 317 16.70 -5.16 -28.53
CA PHE A 317 17.92 -4.79 -27.83
C PHE A 317 19.16 -5.36 -28.52
N LEU A 318 20.19 -4.53 -28.65
CA LEU A 318 21.51 -4.96 -29.10
C LEU A 318 22.38 -5.37 -27.91
N PRO A 319 23.20 -6.42 -28.04
CA PRO A 319 24.21 -6.75 -27.04
C PRO A 319 25.14 -5.56 -26.78
N PHE A 320 25.40 -5.28 -25.51
CA PHE A 320 26.44 -4.36 -25.09
C PHE A 320 27.68 -5.16 -24.67
N VAL A 321 28.77 -4.97 -25.40
CA VAL A 321 29.95 -5.83 -25.38
C VAL A 321 31.18 -5.06 -24.95
N ILE A 322 31.94 -5.63 -24.01
CA ILE A 322 33.25 -5.14 -23.59
C ILE A 322 34.21 -6.32 -23.61
N GLU A 323 35.36 -6.16 -24.27
CA GLU A 323 36.42 -7.21 -24.32
C GLU A 323 35.85 -8.60 -24.70
N ASP A 324 35.04 -8.62 -25.77
CA ASP A 324 34.35 -9.81 -26.29
C ASP A 324 33.34 -10.49 -25.34
N GLN A 325 32.99 -9.85 -24.23
CA GLN A 325 31.97 -10.33 -23.29
C GLN A 325 30.71 -9.47 -23.34
N ILE A 326 29.53 -10.11 -23.35
CA ILE A 326 28.24 -9.43 -23.23
C ILE A 326 28.05 -9.01 -21.78
N VAL A 327 28.12 -7.71 -21.53
CA VAL A 327 27.90 -7.14 -20.19
C VAL A 327 26.50 -6.57 -20.02
N GLY A 328 25.79 -6.31 -21.12
CA GLY A 328 24.44 -5.77 -21.07
C GLY A 328 23.71 -5.80 -22.41
N TYR A 329 22.63 -5.04 -22.48
CA TYR A 329 21.75 -4.95 -23.66
C TYR A 329 21.16 -3.55 -23.76
N VAL A 330 21.29 -2.91 -24.92
CA VAL A 330 20.83 -1.54 -25.15
C VAL A 330 19.69 -1.54 -26.16
N HIS A 331 18.59 -0.89 -25.82
CA HIS A 331 17.43 -0.80 -26.71
C HIS A 331 17.75 0.01 -27.98
N ASN A 332 17.27 -0.43 -29.15
CA ASN A 332 17.50 0.26 -30.43
C ASN A 332 17.11 1.74 -30.40
N GLY A 333 15.93 2.07 -29.86
CA GLY A 333 15.49 3.47 -29.71
C GLY A 333 16.23 4.29 -28.64
N PHE A 334 17.04 3.66 -27.78
CA PHE A 334 17.92 4.36 -26.86
C PHE A 334 19.27 4.72 -27.51
N LEU A 335 19.65 4.03 -28.58
CA LEU A 335 20.86 4.33 -29.35
C LEU A 335 20.84 5.75 -29.93
N ASP A 336 19.67 6.27 -30.29
CA ASP A 336 19.52 7.64 -30.77
C ASP A 336 19.97 8.68 -29.71
N GLN A 337 19.83 8.37 -28.43
CA GLN A 337 20.35 9.21 -27.35
C GLN A 337 21.86 9.06 -27.19
N LEU A 338 22.39 7.86 -27.46
CA LEU A 338 23.82 7.55 -27.39
C LEU A 338 24.61 8.04 -28.62
N ASP A 339 23.95 8.25 -29.77
CA ASP A 339 24.62 8.72 -31.01
C ASP A 339 25.24 10.12 -30.84
N LYS A 340 24.84 10.88 -29.82
CA LYS A 340 25.44 12.17 -29.45
C LYS A 340 26.85 12.02 -28.86
N PHE A 341 27.22 10.83 -28.40
CA PHE A 341 28.47 10.52 -27.67
C PHE A 341 29.34 9.53 -28.46
N LYS A 342 29.68 9.86 -29.70
CA LYS A 342 30.47 9.00 -30.62
C LYS A 342 31.90 8.78 -30.14
N ASP A 343 32.38 9.65 -29.27
CA ASP A 343 33.64 9.56 -28.55
C ASP A 343 33.62 8.51 -27.43
N VAL A 344 32.42 8.09 -26.98
CA VAL A 344 32.23 7.10 -25.91
C VAL A 344 31.71 5.77 -26.45
N PHE A 345 30.72 5.78 -27.35
CA PHE A 345 30.08 4.56 -27.87
C PHE A 345 30.39 4.30 -29.34
N THR A 346 30.49 3.03 -29.69
CA THR A 346 30.64 2.57 -31.07
C THR A 346 29.65 1.44 -31.33
N CYS A 347 28.87 1.55 -32.42
CA CYS A 347 27.98 0.49 -32.87
C CYS A 347 28.65 -0.27 -34.02
N ILE A 348 28.87 -1.57 -33.84
CA ILE A 348 29.50 -2.45 -34.84
C ILE A 348 28.42 -3.33 -35.44
N ARG A 349 28.36 -3.37 -36.77
CA ARG A 349 27.41 -4.22 -37.51
C ARG A 349 28.07 -5.56 -37.83
N ASP A 350 27.74 -6.56 -37.04
CA ASP A 350 28.10 -7.97 -37.23
C ASP A 350 27.02 -8.89 -36.66
N ASP A 351 27.19 -10.20 -36.79
CA ASP A 351 26.30 -11.22 -36.22
C ASP A 351 26.98 -12.06 -35.12
N LYS A 352 28.17 -11.65 -34.66
CA LYS A 352 29.05 -12.40 -33.74
C LYS A 352 28.37 -12.77 -32.42
N TYR A 353 27.48 -11.91 -31.93
CA TYR A 353 26.81 -12.06 -30.62
C TYR A 353 25.33 -12.44 -30.73
N GLY A 354 24.93 -13.07 -31.84
CA GLY A 354 23.56 -13.59 -32.01
C GLY A 354 22.52 -12.51 -32.34
N SER A 355 22.95 -11.29 -32.65
CA SER A 355 22.10 -10.19 -33.14
C SER A 355 22.44 -9.91 -34.60
N GLN A 356 21.47 -10.00 -35.51
CA GLN A 356 21.69 -9.65 -36.92
C GLN A 356 21.92 -8.14 -37.14
N SER A 357 21.64 -7.33 -36.12
CA SER A 357 21.72 -5.87 -36.16
C SER A 357 23.03 -5.32 -35.57
N GLY A 358 23.96 -6.20 -35.17
CA GLY A 358 25.22 -5.80 -34.55
C GLY A 358 25.19 -5.75 -33.03
N HIS A 359 26.20 -5.07 -32.48
CA HIS A 359 26.38 -4.87 -31.04
C HIS A 359 26.91 -3.45 -30.75
N VAL A 360 26.72 -3.01 -29.51
CA VAL A 360 27.25 -1.75 -28.98
C VAL A 360 28.51 -2.06 -28.19
N THR A 361 29.54 -1.24 -28.32
CA THR A 361 30.75 -1.30 -27.50
C THR A 361 31.23 0.10 -27.12
N LEU A 362 32.24 0.20 -26.27
CA LEU A 362 32.88 1.46 -25.91
C LEU A 362 34.00 1.80 -26.91
N HIS A 363 34.24 3.09 -27.07
CA HIS A 363 35.27 3.61 -27.96
C HIS A 363 36.65 3.09 -27.55
N SER A 364 37.47 2.74 -28.54
CA SER A 364 38.79 2.09 -28.34
C SER A 364 39.81 2.89 -27.49
N ALA A 365 39.56 4.18 -27.28
CA ALA A 365 40.34 5.03 -26.40
C ALA A 365 40.13 4.72 -24.90
N LEU A 366 38.97 4.18 -24.52
CA LEU A 366 38.58 3.90 -23.14
C LEU A 366 39.09 2.52 -22.68
N LYS A 367 40.38 2.47 -22.32
CA LYS A 367 41.10 1.22 -22.04
C LYS A 367 40.98 0.71 -20.61
N THR A 368 40.80 1.59 -19.63
CA THR A 368 40.79 1.21 -18.21
C THR A 368 39.38 1.28 -17.62
N PRO A 369 39.06 0.47 -16.58
CA PRO A 369 37.78 0.55 -15.88
C PRO A 369 37.42 1.95 -15.38
N GLU A 370 38.41 2.71 -14.91
CA GLU A 370 38.23 4.07 -14.39
C GLU A 370 37.85 5.03 -15.53
N SER A 371 38.57 4.98 -16.66
CA SER A 371 38.27 5.82 -17.83
C SER A 371 36.87 5.55 -18.39
N ARG A 372 36.43 4.28 -18.40
CA ARG A 372 35.08 3.88 -18.83
C ARG A 372 34.02 4.38 -17.84
N THR A 373 34.28 4.25 -16.54
CA THR A 373 33.38 4.71 -15.47
C THR A 373 33.18 6.23 -15.54
N GLU A 374 34.27 6.99 -15.71
CA GLU A 374 34.22 8.44 -15.82
C GLU A 374 33.44 8.87 -17.08
N ALA A 375 33.78 8.32 -18.24
CA ALA A 375 33.12 8.64 -19.50
C ALA A 375 31.61 8.34 -19.45
N LEU A 376 31.20 7.19 -18.91
CA LEU A 376 29.77 6.86 -18.80
C LEU A 376 29.07 7.67 -17.72
N GLY A 377 29.78 8.02 -16.64
CA GLY A 377 29.28 8.94 -15.62
C GLY A 377 28.93 10.30 -16.23
N ASP A 378 29.79 10.83 -17.12
CA ASP A 378 29.54 12.09 -17.80
C ASP A 378 28.41 11.98 -18.83
N VAL A 379 28.31 10.87 -19.56
CA VAL A 379 27.14 10.60 -20.43
C VAL A 379 25.85 10.62 -19.62
N VAL A 380 25.79 9.92 -18.49
CA VAL A 380 24.59 9.87 -17.63
C VAL A 380 24.23 11.27 -17.12
N LYS A 381 25.22 12.07 -16.71
CA LYS A 381 25.00 13.47 -16.31
C LYS A 381 24.46 14.31 -17.46
N CYS A 382 25.01 14.17 -18.67
CA CYS A 382 24.58 14.90 -19.86
C CYS A 382 23.17 14.51 -20.33
N LEU A 383 22.80 13.23 -20.22
CA LEU A 383 21.45 12.76 -20.52
C LEU A 383 20.41 13.30 -19.52
N GLY A 384 20.82 13.49 -18.26
CA GLY A 384 20.03 14.15 -17.23
C GLY A 384 18.83 13.33 -16.72
N GLU A 385 18.16 13.88 -15.70
CA GLU A 385 17.03 13.26 -14.99
C GLU A 385 15.78 13.04 -15.88
N GLU A 386 15.65 13.76 -16.99
CA GLU A 386 14.53 13.55 -17.92
C GLU A 386 14.62 12.20 -18.67
N VAL A 387 15.84 11.74 -18.93
CA VAL A 387 16.09 10.49 -19.67
C VAL A 387 16.36 9.34 -18.70
N ILE A 388 17.19 9.57 -17.69
CA ILE A 388 17.56 8.59 -16.65
C ILE A 388 17.16 9.18 -15.28
N PRO A 389 15.90 9.00 -14.86
CA PRO A 389 15.41 9.56 -13.62
C PRO A 389 15.89 8.77 -12.39
N GLY A 390 16.03 9.47 -11.27
CA GLY A 390 16.21 8.91 -9.94
C GLY A 390 17.64 8.51 -9.63
N ILE A 391 18.61 9.36 -9.99
CA ILE A 391 20.03 9.18 -9.66
C ILE A 391 20.21 8.96 -8.16
N ARG A 392 21.09 8.02 -7.79
CA ARG A 392 21.35 7.62 -6.40
C ARG A 392 22.77 7.90 -5.93
N ASN A 393 23.67 8.26 -6.84
CA ASN A 393 25.12 8.34 -6.56
C ASN A 393 25.65 7.01 -6.02
N GLU A 394 25.18 5.92 -6.60
CA GLU A 394 25.50 4.56 -6.20
C GLU A 394 25.96 3.79 -7.44
N LEU A 395 27.18 3.28 -7.40
CA LEU A 395 27.81 2.62 -8.53
C LEU A 395 27.63 1.10 -8.46
N TYR A 396 27.08 0.52 -9.52
CA TYR A 396 26.99 -0.91 -9.72
C TYR A 396 28.14 -1.41 -10.59
N PRO A 397 28.73 -2.58 -10.26
CA PRO A 397 29.78 -3.17 -11.08
C PRO A 397 29.19 -3.71 -12.39
N VAL A 398 29.82 -3.37 -13.51
CA VAL A 398 29.48 -3.94 -14.82
C VAL A 398 30.34 -5.16 -15.08
N THR A 399 29.69 -6.33 -15.06
CA THR A 399 30.29 -7.66 -15.21
C THR A 399 29.47 -8.50 -16.19
N SER A 400 30.08 -9.53 -16.78
CA SER A 400 29.35 -10.52 -17.59
C SER A 400 28.57 -11.52 -16.73
N SER A 401 29.11 -11.82 -15.54
CA SER A 401 28.68 -12.88 -14.65
C SER A 401 29.09 -12.55 -13.20
N TYR A 402 28.42 -13.14 -12.22
CA TYR A 402 28.72 -12.87 -10.82
C TYR A 402 30.13 -13.36 -10.46
N GLY A 403 30.89 -12.55 -9.73
CA GLY A 403 32.29 -12.85 -9.39
C GLY A 403 33.26 -12.79 -10.58
N GLY A 404 32.78 -12.38 -11.77
CA GLY A 404 33.62 -12.16 -12.94
C GLY A 404 34.44 -10.86 -12.86
N GLN A 405 35.22 -10.60 -13.90
CA GLN A 405 35.97 -9.35 -14.05
C GLN A 405 35.01 -8.15 -14.09
N VAL A 406 35.32 -7.13 -13.27
CA VAL A 406 34.62 -5.84 -13.34
C VAL A 406 35.24 -5.01 -14.45
N TYR A 407 34.46 -4.73 -15.48
CA TYR A 407 34.93 -3.97 -16.65
C TYR A 407 34.96 -2.47 -16.42
N PHE A 408 34.01 -1.98 -15.63
CA PHE A 408 33.84 -0.60 -15.16
C PHE A 408 32.63 -0.56 -14.19
N SER A 409 32.31 0.62 -13.66
CA SER A 409 31.15 0.82 -12.79
C SER A 409 30.16 1.81 -13.39
N LEU A 410 28.87 1.64 -13.12
CA LEU A 410 27.79 2.44 -13.71
C LEU A 410 26.82 2.90 -12.63
N GLU A 411 26.32 4.13 -12.75
CA GLU A 411 25.25 4.65 -11.89
C GLU A 411 24.02 3.73 -11.89
N ARG A 412 23.54 3.38 -10.69
CA ARG A 412 22.43 2.46 -10.45
C ARG A 412 21.19 2.78 -11.28
N ALA A 413 20.83 4.05 -11.41
CA ALA A 413 19.67 4.47 -12.19
C ALA A 413 19.80 4.14 -13.69
N ALA A 414 21.03 4.12 -14.22
CA ALA A 414 21.32 3.83 -15.61
C ALA A 414 21.37 2.32 -15.92
N ALA A 415 21.54 1.47 -14.90
CA ALA A 415 21.69 0.02 -15.08
C ALA A 415 20.63 -0.63 -15.99
N PRO A 416 19.32 -0.32 -15.87
CA PRO A 416 18.30 -0.88 -16.76
C PRO A 416 18.40 -0.40 -18.22
N TYR A 417 18.91 0.80 -18.47
CA TYR A 417 19.02 1.35 -19.84
C TYR A 417 20.17 0.71 -20.63
N PHE A 418 21.22 0.30 -19.92
CA PHE A 418 22.34 -0.46 -20.47
C PHE A 418 22.13 -1.98 -20.35
N GLY A 419 21.02 -2.42 -19.76
CA GLY A 419 20.68 -3.83 -19.62
C GLY A 419 21.73 -4.65 -18.88
N ILE A 420 22.50 -4.03 -17.99
CA ILE A 420 23.54 -4.73 -17.23
C ILE A 420 22.92 -5.69 -16.23
N LYS A 421 23.67 -6.72 -15.82
CA LYS A 421 23.25 -7.53 -14.68
C LYS A 421 23.34 -6.70 -13.40
N ALA A 422 22.27 -6.72 -12.61
CA ALA A 422 22.25 -6.11 -11.29
C ALA A 422 22.12 -7.19 -10.22
N TYR A 423 22.87 -7.03 -9.14
CA TYR A 423 22.88 -7.96 -8.02
C TYR A 423 22.31 -7.28 -6.78
N GLY A 424 21.63 -8.05 -5.94
CA GLY A 424 21.11 -7.59 -4.67
C GLY A 424 21.07 -8.70 -3.64
N ILE A 425 20.95 -8.32 -2.37
CA ILE A 425 20.73 -9.26 -1.27
C ILE A 425 19.33 -9.08 -0.72
N HIS A 426 18.73 -10.17 -0.27
CA HIS A 426 17.45 -10.16 0.41
C HIS A 426 17.51 -11.13 1.57
N MET A 427 17.16 -10.67 2.76
CA MET A 427 17.21 -11.47 3.98
C MET A 427 15.81 -11.67 4.56
N SER A 428 15.43 -12.94 4.71
CA SER A 428 14.18 -13.37 5.33
C SER A 428 14.40 -13.55 6.84
N GLY A 429 14.03 -12.52 7.60
CA GLY A 429 14.06 -12.55 9.07
C GLY A 429 12.81 -13.24 9.61
N TYR A 430 12.98 -14.38 10.28
CA TYR A 430 11.84 -15.14 10.83
C TYR A 430 12.05 -15.50 12.29
N VAL A 431 10.92 -15.63 13.01
CA VAL A 431 10.85 -16.15 14.38
C VAL A 431 10.06 -17.45 14.34
N GLU A 432 10.36 -18.36 15.26
CA GLU A 432 9.64 -19.62 15.41
C GLU A 432 9.03 -19.69 16.81
N ARG A 433 7.70 -19.87 16.87
CA ARG A 433 6.91 -19.96 18.10
C ARG A 433 6.08 -21.22 18.04
N ASP A 434 6.21 -22.10 19.02
CA ASP A 434 5.45 -23.37 19.11
C ASP A 434 5.52 -24.21 17.82
N GLY A 435 6.68 -24.22 17.14
CA GLY A 435 6.88 -24.94 15.87
C GLY A 435 6.29 -24.24 14.63
N GLN A 436 5.66 -23.07 14.79
CA GLN A 436 5.15 -22.24 13.71
C GLN A 436 6.12 -21.10 13.38
N LYS A 437 6.43 -20.92 12.10
CA LYS A 437 7.26 -19.81 11.63
C LYS A 437 6.42 -18.55 11.37
N TYR A 438 7.01 -17.41 11.72
CA TYR A 438 6.51 -16.06 11.50
C TYR A 438 7.59 -15.25 10.78
N LEU A 439 7.22 -14.52 9.73
CA LEU A 439 8.12 -13.62 9.01
C LEU A 439 7.92 -12.19 9.47
N TRP A 440 9.02 -11.50 9.71
CA TRP A 440 9.02 -10.05 9.82
C TRP A 440 8.90 -9.44 8.43
N ILE A 441 7.87 -8.62 8.24
CA ILE A 441 7.55 -7.92 7.00
C ILE A 441 7.68 -6.42 7.27
N ALA A 442 8.49 -5.74 6.45
CA ALA A 442 8.58 -4.30 6.49
C ALA A 442 7.49 -3.66 5.64
N LYS A 443 7.05 -2.47 6.00
CA LYS A 443 6.29 -1.55 5.14
C LYS A 443 7.22 -0.41 4.76
N ARG A 444 7.47 -0.21 3.47
CA ARG A 444 8.35 0.86 2.97
C ARG A 444 7.83 2.23 3.41
N SER A 445 8.75 3.15 3.70
CA SER A 445 8.40 4.53 3.99
C SER A 445 7.60 5.15 2.83
N GLU A 446 6.66 6.05 3.15
CA GLU A 446 5.90 6.80 2.15
C GLU A 446 6.80 7.80 1.38
N THR A 447 7.99 8.11 1.90
CA THR A 447 8.97 9.01 1.27
C THR A 447 9.88 8.31 0.26
N LYS A 448 9.81 6.97 0.14
CA LYS A 448 10.67 6.22 -0.79
C LYS A 448 10.33 6.57 -2.25
N PRO A 449 11.35 6.80 -3.09
CA PRO A 449 11.14 7.17 -4.50
C PRO A 449 10.57 6.03 -5.34
N THR A 450 10.76 4.78 -4.91
CA THR A 450 10.20 3.60 -5.56
C THR A 450 9.36 2.81 -4.57
N TYR A 451 8.15 2.46 -5.01
CA TYR A 451 7.19 1.65 -4.25
C TYR A 451 6.88 2.17 -2.83
N PRO A 452 6.52 3.46 -2.65
CA PRO A 452 6.19 4.00 -1.34
C PRO A 452 5.00 3.27 -0.71
N GLY A 453 5.08 2.99 0.59
CA GLY A 453 4.01 2.36 1.36
C GLY A 453 3.73 0.87 1.08
N MET A 454 4.43 0.26 0.12
CA MET A 454 4.28 -1.18 -0.18
C MET A 454 4.97 -2.06 0.87
N LEU A 455 4.51 -3.31 0.99
CA LEU A 455 5.18 -4.31 1.82
C LEU A 455 6.48 -4.78 1.18
N ASP A 456 7.48 -5.05 2.01
CA ASP A 456 8.84 -5.44 1.64
C ASP A 456 9.35 -6.56 2.57
N HIS A 457 10.54 -7.10 2.27
CA HIS A 457 11.26 -7.95 3.21
C HIS A 457 11.70 -7.17 4.45
N LEU A 458 12.11 -7.90 5.48
CA LEU A 458 12.74 -7.27 6.64
C LEU A 458 13.98 -6.46 6.23
N VAL A 459 14.85 -7.04 5.37
CA VAL A 459 16.06 -6.36 4.85
C VAL A 459 16.26 -6.70 3.38
N ALA A 460 16.54 -5.68 2.54
CA ALA A 460 16.81 -5.84 1.12
C ALA A 460 17.65 -4.68 0.51
N GLY A 461 18.91 -4.97 0.18
CA GLY A 461 19.84 -4.01 -0.40
C GLY A 461 20.27 -4.35 -1.84
N GLY A 462 20.56 -3.33 -2.64
CA GLY A 462 21.35 -3.52 -3.86
C GLY A 462 22.79 -3.89 -3.52
N LEU A 463 23.51 -4.59 -4.40
CA LEU A 463 24.91 -4.94 -4.15
C LEU A 463 25.84 -3.88 -4.79
N PRO A 464 26.41 -2.95 -4.01
CA PRO A 464 27.29 -1.92 -4.55
C PRO A 464 28.64 -2.50 -4.99
N HIS A 465 29.36 -1.75 -5.83
CA HIS A 465 30.72 -2.09 -6.21
C HIS A 465 31.65 -2.20 -4.99
N GLY A 466 32.49 -3.23 -4.95
CA GLY A 466 33.53 -3.41 -3.94
C GLY A 466 33.07 -4.02 -2.61
N MET A 467 31.80 -4.45 -2.50
CA MET A 467 31.25 -5.05 -1.28
C MET A 467 30.85 -6.51 -1.53
N SER A 468 31.18 -7.41 -0.59
CA SER A 468 30.70 -8.80 -0.65
C SER A 468 29.23 -8.90 -0.23
N CYS A 469 28.54 -9.97 -0.64
CA CYS A 469 27.15 -10.16 -0.22
C CYS A 469 26.99 -10.30 1.30
N GLY A 470 27.95 -10.94 1.98
CA GLY A 470 27.90 -11.10 3.43
C GLY A 470 28.04 -9.76 4.18
N GLU A 471 28.99 -8.93 3.77
CA GLU A 471 29.15 -7.57 4.31
C GLU A 471 27.92 -6.72 4.06
N ASN A 472 27.34 -6.81 2.85
CA ASN A 472 26.14 -6.05 2.50
C ASN A 472 24.94 -6.49 3.35
N VAL A 473 24.73 -7.80 3.55
CA VAL A 473 23.65 -8.29 4.43
C VAL A 473 23.80 -7.73 5.85
N VAL A 474 25.02 -7.72 6.40
CA VAL A 474 25.26 -7.20 7.76
C VAL A 474 25.00 -5.70 7.85
N LYS A 475 25.49 -4.92 6.87
CA LYS A 475 25.24 -3.47 6.77
C LYS A 475 23.75 -3.15 6.69
N GLU A 476 23.05 -3.74 5.73
CA GLU A 476 21.63 -3.47 5.47
C GLU A 476 20.75 -3.96 6.64
N CYS A 477 21.19 -5.01 7.36
CA CYS A 477 20.53 -5.46 8.59
C CYS A 477 20.52 -4.41 9.69
N GLU A 478 21.63 -3.69 9.87
CA GLU A 478 21.75 -2.63 10.85
C GLU A 478 20.97 -1.39 10.43
N GLU A 479 21.14 -0.94 9.18
CA GLU A 479 20.51 0.28 8.64
C GLU A 479 18.99 0.17 8.52
N GLU A 480 18.47 -0.89 7.90
CA GLU A 480 17.04 -0.98 7.61
C GLU A 480 16.23 -1.46 8.82
N ALA A 481 16.80 -2.33 9.66
CA ALA A 481 16.05 -3.07 10.69
C ALA A 481 16.68 -3.07 12.10
N GLY A 482 17.79 -2.36 12.32
CA GLY A 482 18.44 -2.27 13.63
C GLY A 482 18.96 -3.61 14.15
N ILE A 483 19.24 -4.57 13.26
CA ILE A 483 19.74 -5.90 13.63
C ILE A 483 21.26 -5.79 13.83
N PRO A 484 21.77 -5.95 15.06
CA PRO A 484 23.20 -5.80 15.33
C PRO A 484 24.02 -6.91 14.68
N CYS A 485 25.29 -6.62 14.40
CA CYS A 485 26.25 -7.57 13.81
C CYS A 485 26.33 -8.92 14.55
N SER A 486 26.16 -8.92 15.88
CA SER A 486 26.13 -10.14 16.69
C SER A 486 24.98 -11.10 16.33
N ILE A 487 23.92 -10.60 15.70
CA ILE A 487 22.79 -11.39 15.19
C ILE A 487 22.90 -11.56 13.68
N SER A 488 23.15 -10.49 12.92
CA SER A 488 23.13 -10.51 11.44
C SER A 488 24.25 -11.36 10.83
N SER A 489 25.40 -11.50 11.51
CA SER A 489 26.49 -12.41 11.10
C SER A 489 26.09 -13.89 11.05
N ARG A 490 24.96 -14.27 11.65
CA ARG A 490 24.42 -15.64 11.59
C ARG A 490 23.50 -15.88 10.38
N ALA A 491 23.28 -14.86 9.55
CA ALA A 491 22.46 -15.01 8.35
C ALA A 491 23.10 -16.05 7.42
N ILE A 492 22.30 -17.01 6.96
CA ILE A 492 22.77 -18.10 6.11
C ILE A 492 22.36 -17.86 4.66
N PRO A 493 23.27 -17.99 3.67
CA PRO A 493 22.90 -17.97 2.27
C PRO A 493 22.09 -19.22 1.93
N VAL A 494 20.96 -19.06 1.27
CA VAL A 494 19.99 -20.14 1.01
C VAL A 494 19.63 -20.30 -0.47
N GLY A 495 20.22 -19.48 -1.34
CA GLY A 495 20.06 -19.56 -2.78
C GLY A 495 20.03 -18.19 -3.43
N ALA A 496 19.40 -18.13 -4.59
CA ALA A 496 19.14 -16.88 -5.29
C ALA A 496 17.78 -16.96 -6.00
N VAL A 497 17.29 -15.84 -6.52
CA VAL A 497 16.23 -15.80 -7.53
C VAL A 497 16.66 -14.85 -8.65
N SER A 498 16.20 -15.07 -9.86
CA SER A 498 16.53 -14.20 -11.00
C SER A 498 15.29 -13.89 -11.81
N TYR A 499 15.24 -12.68 -12.37
CA TYR A 499 14.14 -12.26 -13.23
C TYR A 499 14.61 -11.28 -14.31
N MET A 500 13.77 -11.12 -15.33
CA MET A 500 14.02 -10.23 -16.46
C MET A 500 12.79 -9.40 -16.79
N ASP A 501 12.85 -8.08 -16.59
CA ASP A 501 11.72 -7.19 -16.87
C ASP A 501 12.11 -6.19 -17.95
N ILE A 502 11.38 -6.22 -19.08
CA ILE A 502 11.54 -5.27 -20.17
C ILE A 502 10.38 -4.27 -20.14
N ASP A 503 10.72 -2.99 -20.01
CA ASP A 503 9.75 -1.89 -19.98
C ASP A 503 10.29 -0.66 -20.73
N GLY A 504 9.63 -0.33 -21.85
CA GLY A 504 10.10 0.72 -22.76
C GLY A 504 11.51 0.42 -23.29
N TYR A 505 12.47 1.27 -22.94
CA TYR A 505 13.90 1.17 -23.28
C TYR A 505 14.73 0.44 -22.21
N ARG A 506 14.10 0.05 -21.11
CA ARG A 506 14.77 -0.54 -19.96
C ARG A 506 14.69 -2.05 -20.03
N PHE A 507 15.80 -2.71 -19.73
CA PHE A 507 15.91 -4.13 -19.57
C PHE A 507 16.55 -4.43 -18.20
N LYS A 508 15.74 -4.80 -17.23
CA LYS A 508 16.23 -5.23 -15.92
C LYS A 508 16.62 -6.70 -15.97
N ARG A 509 17.79 -7.01 -15.46
CA ARG A 509 18.35 -8.37 -15.38
C ARG A 509 18.92 -8.56 -13.99
N ASP A 510 18.02 -8.84 -13.05
CA ASP A 510 18.35 -8.81 -11.63
C ASP A 510 18.55 -10.23 -11.10
N VAL A 511 19.59 -10.41 -10.28
CA VAL A 511 19.84 -11.62 -9.49
C VAL A 511 19.84 -11.22 -8.02
N LEU A 512 18.95 -11.83 -7.24
CA LEU A 512 18.76 -11.55 -5.83
C LEU A 512 19.29 -12.73 -5.02
N PHE A 513 20.34 -12.54 -4.24
CA PHE A 513 20.87 -13.54 -3.33
C PHE A 513 20.01 -13.60 -2.07
N CYS A 514 19.51 -14.79 -1.76
CA CYS A 514 18.59 -15.01 -0.66
C CYS A 514 19.34 -15.46 0.58
N TYR A 515 19.03 -14.84 1.71
CA TYR A 515 19.53 -15.17 3.04
C TYR A 515 18.36 -15.46 3.97
N ASP A 516 18.58 -16.35 4.91
CA ASP A 516 17.65 -16.60 6.02
C ASP A 516 18.32 -16.25 7.34
N LEU A 517 17.57 -15.60 8.23
CA LEU A 517 18.03 -15.31 9.59
C LEU A 517 16.92 -15.64 10.58
N LYS A 518 17.17 -16.66 11.41
CA LYS A 518 16.32 -16.93 12.58
C LYS A 518 16.63 -15.87 13.64
N LEU A 519 15.64 -15.05 13.96
CA LEU A 519 15.75 -13.98 14.96
C LEU A 519 15.33 -14.49 16.34
N PRO A 520 15.91 -13.93 17.43
CA PRO A 520 15.39 -14.15 18.77
C PRO A 520 13.92 -13.72 18.86
N GLU A 521 13.10 -14.44 19.62
CA GLU A 521 11.69 -14.10 19.77
C GLU A 521 11.46 -12.73 20.41
N SER A 522 12.38 -12.30 21.27
CA SER A 522 12.38 -10.99 21.92
C SER A 522 12.87 -9.85 21.02
N PHE A 523 13.39 -10.14 19.82
CA PHE A 523 13.90 -9.11 18.93
C PHE A 523 12.76 -8.39 18.22
N ILE A 524 12.79 -7.06 18.29
CA ILE A 524 11.86 -6.17 17.60
C ILE A 524 12.71 -5.30 16.67
N PRO A 525 12.47 -5.34 15.35
CA PRO A 525 13.21 -4.52 14.40
C PRO A 525 12.86 -3.04 14.56
N GLU A 526 13.87 -2.20 14.39
CA GLU A 526 13.76 -0.74 14.48
C GLU A 526 14.34 -0.11 13.22
N ASN A 527 13.63 0.87 12.67
CA ASN A 527 14.13 1.61 11.51
C ASN A 527 15.22 2.60 11.96
N GLN A 528 16.42 2.50 11.40
CA GLN A 528 17.54 3.39 11.76
C GLN A 528 17.78 4.50 10.73
N ASP A 529 17.46 4.30 9.46
CA ASP A 529 17.83 5.19 8.36
C ASP A 529 16.67 5.97 7.71
N GLY A 530 15.43 5.69 8.12
CA GLY A 530 14.22 6.34 7.58
C GLY A 530 13.61 5.62 6.38
N GLU A 531 14.16 4.50 5.94
CA GLU A 531 13.73 3.79 4.74
C GLU A 531 12.45 2.96 4.95
N VAL A 532 12.19 2.55 6.19
CA VAL A 532 11.06 1.71 6.58
C VAL A 532 10.00 2.49 7.39
N GLY A 533 8.74 2.43 6.98
CA GLY A 533 7.64 3.06 7.70
C GLY A 533 7.20 2.30 8.96
N SER A 534 7.15 0.97 8.89
CA SER A 534 6.81 0.11 10.04
C SER A 534 7.14 -1.35 9.79
N PHE A 535 7.16 -2.17 10.84
CA PHE A 535 7.33 -3.62 10.77
C PHE A 535 6.11 -4.36 11.29
N LYS A 536 5.86 -5.56 10.75
CA LYS A 536 4.85 -6.49 11.25
C LYS A 536 5.37 -7.91 11.25
N LEU A 537 5.19 -8.62 12.35
CA LEU A 537 5.46 -10.05 12.44
C LEU A 537 4.19 -10.82 12.05
N LEU A 538 4.24 -11.59 10.96
CA LEU A 538 3.08 -12.28 10.40
C LEU A 538 3.33 -13.79 10.29
N PRO A 539 2.31 -14.64 10.54
CA PRO A 539 2.41 -16.07 10.23
C PRO A 539 2.77 -16.28 8.76
N VAL A 540 3.69 -17.20 8.47
CA VAL A 540 4.11 -17.48 7.08
C VAL A 540 2.93 -17.87 6.18
N THR A 541 1.94 -18.58 6.73
CA THR A 541 0.70 -18.94 6.02
C THR A 541 -0.10 -17.71 5.57
N LEU A 542 -0.23 -16.70 6.42
CA LEU A 542 -0.89 -15.44 6.09
C LEU A 542 -0.09 -14.67 5.03
N VAL A 543 1.24 -14.64 5.14
CA VAL A 543 2.09 -14.01 4.11
C VAL A 543 1.87 -14.68 2.75
N ALA A 544 1.83 -16.01 2.71
CA ALA A 544 1.54 -16.77 1.49
C ALA A 544 0.15 -16.45 0.91
N GLU A 545 -0.87 -16.25 1.74
CA GLU A 545 -2.20 -15.83 1.31
C GLU A 545 -2.23 -14.40 0.75
N VAL A 546 -1.53 -13.47 1.41
CA VAL A 546 -1.42 -12.08 0.95
C VAL A 546 -0.74 -12.03 -0.41
N ILE A 547 0.34 -12.80 -0.61
CA ILE A 547 1.01 -12.90 -1.92
C ILE A 547 0.05 -13.48 -2.95
N ARG A 548 -0.65 -14.58 -2.66
CA ARG A 548 -1.56 -15.21 -3.64
C ARG A 548 -2.69 -14.28 -4.08
N ASN A 549 -3.24 -13.49 -3.15
CA ASN A 549 -4.54 -12.84 -3.34
C ASN A 549 -4.48 -11.32 -3.52
N THR A 550 -3.34 -10.67 -3.26
CA THR A 550 -3.23 -9.20 -3.23
C THR A 550 -2.02 -8.69 -4.00
N GLN A 551 -1.85 -7.38 -4.15
CA GLN A 551 -0.67 -6.74 -4.77
C GLN A 551 0.04 -5.79 -3.80
N PHE A 552 0.01 -6.10 -2.50
CA PHE A 552 0.56 -5.21 -1.47
C PHE A 552 2.08 -5.25 -1.37
N PHE A 553 2.71 -6.35 -1.77
CA PHE A 553 4.16 -6.49 -1.79
C PHE A 553 4.78 -5.84 -3.02
N LYS A 554 5.93 -5.20 -2.82
CA LYS A 554 6.86 -4.84 -3.89
C LYS A 554 7.12 -6.07 -4.77
N ALA A 555 7.11 -5.88 -6.09
CA ALA A 555 6.99 -6.97 -7.05
C ALA A 555 8.06 -8.06 -6.86
N ASN A 556 9.34 -7.68 -6.86
CA ASN A 556 10.47 -8.61 -6.77
C ASN A 556 10.57 -9.30 -5.40
N CYS A 557 10.03 -8.71 -4.34
CA CYS A 557 9.99 -9.32 -3.02
C CYS A 557 9.07 -10.55 -2.98
N ASN A 558 8.02 -10.58 -3.81
CA ASN A 558 7.21 -11.80 -3.91
C ASN A 558 8.06 -13.01 -4.32
N LEU A 559 9.07 -12.83 -5.20
CA LEU A 559 9.89 -13.95 -5.69
C LEU A 559 10.70 -14.59 -4.57
N VAL A 560 11.36 -13.78 -3.74
CA VAL A 560 12.18 -14.28 -2.63
C VAL A 560 11.30 -14.90 -1.53
N ILE A 561 10.10 -14.37 -1.27
CA ILE A 561 9.18 -15.01 -0.32
C ILE A 561 8.67 -16.34 -0.89
N ILE A 562 8.34 -16.43 -2.18
CA ILE A 562 7.94 -17.70 -2.80
C ILE A 562 9.08 -18.73 -2.69
N ASP A 563 10.33 -18.34 -2.93
CA ASP A 563 11.51 -19.18 -2.71
C ASP A 563 11.62 -19.64 -1.23
N PHE A 564 11.38 -18.74 -0.27
CA PHE A 564 11.29 -19.11 1.15
C PHE A 564 10.19 -20.15 1.41
N LEU A 565 9.01 -19.99 0.82
CA LEU A 565 7.91 -20.94 0.97
C LEU A 565 8.26 -22.34 0.43
N PHE A 566 9.03 -22.43 -0.68
CA PHE A 566 9.57 -23.69 -1.18
C PHE A 566 10.54 -24.32 -0.18
N ARG A 567 11.56 -23.56 0.24
CA ARG A 567 12.65 -24.09 1.10
C ARG A 567 12.15 -24.50 2.49
N HIS A 568 11.09 -23.86 2.98
CA HIS A 568 10.50 -24.14 4.30
C HIS A 568 9.29 -25.09 4.27
N GLY A 569 8.95 -25.66 3.11
CA GLY A 569 7.93 -26.71 2.98
C GLY A 569 6.48 -26.23 3.00
N TYR A 570 6.23 -24.95 2.74
CA TYR A 570 4.87 -24.38 2.62
C TYR A 570 4.28 -24.57 1.22
N ILE A 571 5.13 -24.68 0.19
CA ILE A 571 4.77 -25.14 -1.14
C ILE A 571 5.32 -26.57 -1.28
N LYS A 572 4.49 -27.53 -1.68
CA LYS A 572 4.83 -28.95 -1.63
C LYS A 572 4.80 -29.59 -3.03
N PRO A 573 5.57 -30.66 -3.27
CA PRO A 573 5.61 -31.34 -4.58
C PRO A 573 4.23 -31.78 -5.11
N GLU A 574 3.26 -31.99 -4.22
CA GLU A 574 1.88 -32.34 -4.55
C GLU A 574 1.07 -31.16 -5.15
N ASP A 575 1.55 -29.92 -5.01
CA ASP A 575 0.91 -28.73 -5.57
C ASP A 575 1.04 -28.73 -7.10
N VAL A 576 -0.09 -28.51 -7.79
CA VAL A 576 -0.12 -28.56 -9.26
C VAL A 576 0.72 -27.41 -9.83
N GLY A 577 1.78 -27.77 -10.57
CA GLY A 577 2.70 -26.82 -11.16
C GLY A 577 3.96 -26.53 -10.32
N TYR A 578 4.20 -27.27 -9.23
CA TYR A 578 5.37 -27.12 -8.35
C TYR A 578 6.70 -26.94 -9.11
N LEU A 579 7.07 -27.90 -9.97
CA LEU A 579 8.35 -27.85 -10.71
C LEU A 579 8.42 -26.67 -11.67
N LYS A 580 7.30 -26.32 -12.30
CA LYS A 580 7.23 -25.18 -13.21
C LYS A 580 7.43 -23.87 -12.43
N LEU A 581 6.77 -23.73 -11.29
CA LEU A 581 6.91 -22.55 -10.43
C LEU A 581 8.35 -22.41 -9.92
N LEU A 582 8.96 -23.51 -9.47
CA LEU A 582 10.35 -23.54 -9.03
C LEU A 582 11.31 -23.09 -10.14
N GLN A 583 11.15 -23.62 -11.35
CA GLN A 583 11.96 -23.21 -12.50
C GLN A 583 11.75 -21.72 -12.83
N SER A 584 10.51 -21.23 -12.73
CA SER A 584 10.20 -19.83 -13.05
C SER A 584 10.79 -18.80 -12.08
N LEU A 585 11.23 -19.20 -10.88
CA LEU A 585 12.00 -18.33 -9.97
C LEU A 585 13.44 -18.07 -10.46
N ARG A 586 13.88 -18.81 -11.50
CA ARG A 586 15.19 -18.70 -12.14
C ARG A 586 15.06 -18.38 -13.63
N SER A 587 14.11 -17.53 -13.97
CA SER A 587 13.82 -17.16 -15.37
C SER A 587 14.92 -16.30 -15.99
N GLY A 588 15.62 -15.50 -15.18
CA GLY A 588 16.79 -14.73 -15.62
C GLY A 588 18.08 -15.56 -15.59
N ASP A 589 19.07 -15.14 -16.38
CA ASP A 589 20.39 -15.75 -16.38
C ASP A 589 21.14 -15.48 -15.06
N CYS A 590 21.27 -16.52 -14.23
CA CYS A 590 21.94 -16.49 -12.92
C CYS A 590 23.46 -16.53 -12.98
N SER A 591 24.09 -16.60 -14.16
CA SER A 591 25.56 -16.66 -14.26
C SER A 591 26.26 -15.45 -13.67
#